data_AF-A0A7R7MTY8-F1
#
_entry.id   AF-A0A7R7MTY8-F1
#
_cell.length_a   1.000
_cell.length_b   1.000
_cell.length_c   1.000
_cell.angle_alpha   90.00
_cell.angle_beta   90.00
_cell.angle_gamma   90.00
#
_symmetry.space_group_name_H-M   'P 1'
#
loop_
_entity.id
_entity.type
_entity.pdbx_description
1 polymer ?
#
loop_
_entity_poly.entity_id
_entity_poly.type
_entity_poly.pdbx_seq_one_letter_code
_entity_poly.pdbx_strand_id
1 'polypeptide(L)'
;MRTIAYRHAAVAGLAAVALIAVGCGNGKSVDASAPPHAGVNATTTSKTPAPPAEVKLIGEGNVEVILTGPIAAKYSSATQDQKQALGKPLTGDRNAGKRESGLVFQQFQGGVITARNDAVGTLAFITTGKIREAWNVPRDPNGAPAITGNNGSAGPLGFPASDVNTVGDLLVSNFEHGKIEYNPKTGQVEVTVNGNVVPPGL
;
A
#
# COMPACT_ATOMS: atom_id res chain seq x y z
N MET A 1 -42.62 20.45 7.70
CA MET A 1 -41.98 21.27 6.66
C MET A 1 -41.36 22.50 7.32
N ARG A 2 -40.03 22.52 7.45
CA ARG A 2 -39.26 23.64 8.00
C ARG A 2 -38.19 23.97 6.98
N THR A 3 -38.31 25.12 6.33
CA THR A 3 -37.40 25.62 5.30
C THR A 3 -36.26 26.37 5.99
N ILE A 4 -35.04 25.84 5.90
CA ILE A 4 -33.82 26.50 6.37
C ILE A 4 -33.05 26.93 5.12
N ALA A 5 -32.91 28.24 4.96
CA ALA A 5 -32.18 28.87 3.87
C ALA A 5 -30.66 28.76 4.11
N TYR A 6 -29.95 28.08 3.20
CA TYR A 6 -28.49 28.09 3.15
C TYR A 6 -28.02 29.28 2.29
N ARG A 7 -27.23 30.17 2.88
CA ARG A 7 -26.51 31.23 2.14
C ARG A 7 -25.07 30.77 1.89
N HIS A 8 -24.73 30.65 0.61
CA HIS A 8 -23.36 30.43 0.13
C HIS A 8 -22.53 31.72 0.26
N ALA A 9 -21.29 31.59 0.69
CA ALA A 9 -20.25 32.60 0.49
C ALA A 9 -19.00 31.89 -0.06
N ALA A 10 -18.74 32.09 -1.35
CA ALA A 10 -17.49 31.72 -2.01
C ALA A 10 -16.52 32.88 -1.85
N VAL A 11 -15.28 32.60 -1.44
CA VAL A 11 -14.19 33.58 -1.46
C VAL A 11 -13.11 33.03 -2.39
N ALA A 12 -12.97 33.67 -3.55
CA ALA A 12 -11.87 33.48 -4.48
C ALA A 12 -10.76 34.47 -4.12
N GLY A 13 -9.56 33.98 -3.82
CA GLY A 13 -8.37 34.79 -3.60
C GLY A 13 -7.37 34.61 -4.74
N LEU A 14 -7.33 35.57 -5.66
CA LEU A 14 -6.23 35.76 -6.61
C LEU A 14 -5.09 36.50 -5.89
N ALA A 15 -3.87 35.97 -5.95
CA ALA A 15 -2.67 36.72 -5.62
C ALA A 15 -1.71 36.69 -6.83
N ALA A 16 -1.49 37.86 -7.43
CA ALA A 16 -0.52 38.10 -8.48
C ALA A 16 0.87 38.37 -7.87
N VAL A 17 1.91 37.75 -8.41
CA VAL A 17 3.31 38.05 -8.04
C VAL A 17 3.94 38.91 -9.13
N ALA A 18 4.45 40.06 -8.72
CA ALA A 18 5.06 41.09 -9.56
C ALA A 18 6.47 40.70 -10.04
N LEU A 19 6.75 41.00 -11.31
CA LEU A 19 8.07 40.95 -11.93
C LEU A 19 8.87 42.19 -11.50
N ILE A 20 10.05 41.98 -10.93
CA ILE A 20 11.04 43.06 -10.74
C ILE A 20 12.05 42.95 -11.89
N ALA A 21 12.06 43.98 -12.74
CA ALA A 21 13.11 44.27 -13.70
C ALA A 21 13.98 45.43 -13.17
N VAL A 22 15.18 45.57 -13.76
CA VAL A 22 16.25 46.60 -13.62
C VAL A 22 17.54 45.96 -13.05
N GLY A 23 18.74 46.19 -13.61
CA GLY A 23 19.13 47.18 -14.60
C GLY A 23 20.49 46.89 -15.25
N CYS A 24 20.66 47.50 -16.41
CA CYS A 24 21.89 47.53 -17.20
C CYS A 24 22.95 48.42 -16.51
N GLY A 25 24.18 47.93 -16.44
CA GLY A 25 25.36 48.74 -16.15
C GLY A 25 26.43 48.49 -17.21
N ASN A 26 26.74 49.53 -18.00
CA ASN A 26 27.83 49.53 -18.98
C ASN A 26 29.14 49.93 -18.29
N GLY A 27 30.14 49.04 -18.29
CA GLY A 27 31.51 49.30 -17.84
C GLY A 27 32.52 48.81 -18.89
N LYS A 28 33.45 49.68 -19.25
CA LYS A 28 34.39 49.58 -20.38
C LYS A 28 35.53 48.59 -20.07
N SER A 29 35.90 47.80 -21.09
CA SER A 29 36.95 46.78 -21.20
C SER A 29 38.35 47.13 -20.67
N VAL A 30 39.07 46.14 -20.07
CA VAL A 30 40.40 45.64 -20.52
C VAL A 30 40.80 44.31 -19.84
N ASP A 31 41.36 43.44 -20.69
CA ASP A 31 42.33 42.34 -20.49
C ASP A 31 42.00 40.98 -19.84
N ALA A 32 42.71 39.98 -20.36
CA ALA A 32 42.39 38.57 -20.54
C ALA A 32 42.36 37.65 -19.29
N SER A 33 41.53 36.59 -19.33
CA SER A 33 41.96 35.18 -19.22
C SER A 33 40.77 34.18 -19.13
N ALA A 34 40.91 33.06 -19.84
CA ALA A 34 40.22 31.77 -19.78
C ALA A 34 38.71 31.67 -20.17
N PRO A 35 38.32 30.68 -21.01
CA PRO A 35 36.92 30.38 -21.27
C PRO A 35 36.29 29.74 -20.01
N PRO A 36 35.09 30.16 -19.56
CA PRO A 36 34.39 29.43 -18.53
C PRO A 36 33.90 28.11 -19.14
N HIS A 37 34.41 27.00 -18.60
CA HIS A 37 33.84 25.68 -18.82
C HIS A 37 32.33 25.75 -18.56
N ALA A 38 31.55 25.33 -19.55
CA ALA A 38 30.13 25.10 -19.39
C ALA A 38 29.95 24.11 -18.23
N GLY A 39 29.59 24.65 -17.06
CA GLY A 39 29.14 23.87 -15.93
C GLY A 39 27.83 23.23 -16.34
N VAL A 40 27.91 21.99 -16.83
CA VAL A 40 26.77 21.11 -16.95
C VAL A 40 26.22 20.98 -15.54
N ASN A 41 25.15 21.72 -15.23
CA ASN A 41 24.32 21.44 -14.08
C ASN A 41 23.71 20.06 -14.33
N ALA A 42 24.45 19.02 -13.92
CA ALA A 42 23.94 17.67 -13.81
C ALA A 42 22.88 17.71 -12.71
N THR A 43 21.63 17.95 -13.11
CA THR A 43 20.47 17.64 -12.29
C THR A 43 20.52 16.14 -12.06
N THR A 44 21.15 15.70 -10.98
CA THR A 44 21.11 14.32 -10.51
C THR A 44 19.67 14.07 -10.08
N THR A 45 18.84 13.60 -11.02
CA THR A 45 17.62 12.89 -10.65
C THR A 45 18.07 11.69 -9.83
N SER A 46 17.90 11.78 -8.50
CA SER A 46 18.09 10.66 -7.59
C SER A 46 17.15 9.55 -8.03
N LYS A 47 17.66 8.64 -8.86
CA LYS A 47 16.93 7.46 -9.31
C LYS A 47 16.80 6.56 -8.10
N THR A 48 15.59 6.45 -7.56
CA THR A 48 15.27 5.44 -6.55
C THR A 48 15.77 4.08 -7.05
N PRO A 49 16.62 3.37 -6.29
CA PRO A 49 17.09 2.05 -6.67
C PRO A 49 15.91 1.13 -7.00
N ALA A 50 16.04 0.36 -8.07
CA ALA A 50 15.02 -0.62 -8.42
C ALA A 50 14.86 -1.62 -7.25
N PRO A 51 13.62 -2.01 -6.88
CA PRO A 51 13.41 -3.03 -5.85
C PRO A 51 14.14 -4.33 -6.22
N PRO A 52 14.64 -5.08 -5.22
CA PRO A 52 15.33 -6.34 -5.49
C PRO A 52 14.37 -7.35 -6.13
N ALA A 53 14.89 -8.13 -7.07
CA ALA A 53 14.12 -9.18 -7.74
C ALA A 53 13.83 -10.38 -6.82
N GLU A 54 14.72 -10.62 -5.85
CA GLU A 54 14.64 -11.73 -4.90
C GLU A 54 15.04 -11.31 -3.49
N VAL A 55 14.46 -11.94 -2.47
CA VAL A 55 14.85 -11.81 -1.07
C VAL A 55 14.93 -13.19 -0.43
N LYS A 56 16.09 -13.52 0.14
CA LYS A 56 16.30 -14.78 0.87
C LYS A 56 16.04 -14.59 2.35
N LEU A 57 15.21 -15.45 2.93
CA LEU A 57 14.85 -15.43 4.35
C LEU A 57 14.95 -16.83 4.94
N ILE A 58 15.18 -16.90 6.24
CA ILE A 58 15.03 -18.14 6.99
C ILE A 58 13.58 -18.25 7.48
N GLY A 59 12.85 -19.21 6.92
CA GLY A 59 11.48 -19.52 7.26
C GLY A 59 11.32 -20.37 8.51
N GLU A 60 10.08 -20.80 8.74
CA GLU A 60 9.75 -21.76 9.79
C GLU A 60 10.52 -23.07 9.63
N GLY A 61 10.85 -23.74 10.73
CA GLY A 61 11.68 -24.96 10.70
C GLY A 61 13.11 -24.74 10.23
N ASN A 62 13.59 -23.48 10.15
CA ASN A 62 14.94 -23.12 9.71
C ASN A 62 15.23 -23.47 8.24
N VAL A 63 14.20 -23.45 7.40
CA VAL A 63 14.30 -23.70 5.95
C VAL A 63 14.41 -22.38 5.20
N GLU A 64 15.31 -22.30 4.21
CA GLU A 64 15.43 -21.10 3.36
C GLU A 64 14.17 -20.92 2.50
N VAL A 65 13.66 -19.69 2.46
CA VAL A 65 12.56 -19.25 1.58
C VAL A 65 13.08 -18.13 0.70
N ILE A 66 12.84 -18.25 -0.60
CA ILE A 66 13.17 -17.21 -1.59
C ILE A 66 11.88 -16.51 -1.99
N LEU A 67 11.73 -15.26 -1.58
CA LEU A 67 10.67 -14.39 -2.08
C LEU A 67 11.08 -13.87 -3.45
N THR A 68 10.14 -13.78 -4.38
CA THR A 68 10.38 -13.28 -5.74
C THR A 68 9.35 -12.23 -6.16
N GLY A 69 9.68 -11.45 -7.19
CA GLY A 69 8.74 -10.56 -7.87
C GLY A 69 8.07 -9.52 -6.94
N PRO A 70 6.76 -9.25 -7.09
CA PRO A 70 6.03 -8.32 -6.23
C PRO A 70 6.12 -8.61 -4.73
N ILE A 71 6.23 -9.89 -4.35
CA ILE A 71 6.34 -10.29 -2.94
C ILE A 71 7.71 -9.88 -2.37
N ALA A 72 8.79 -10.11 -3.11
CA ALA A 72 10.15 -9.68 -2.74
C ALA A 72 10.25 -8.15 -2.64
N ALA A 73 9.72 -7.45 -3.65
CA ALA A 73 9.69 -6.00 -3.67
C ALA A 73 8.93 -5.44 -2.45
N LYS A 74 7.76 -6.01 -2.13
CA LYS A 74 6.97 -5.59 -0.99
C LYS A 74 7.69 -5.86 0.33
N TYR A 75 8.17 -7.08 0.56
CA TYR A 75 8.89 -7.41 1.78
C TYR A 75 10.11 -6.50 1.98
N SER A 76 10.86 -6.20 0.92
CA SER A 76 12.03 -5.32 0.99
C SER A 76 11.66 -3.91 1.45
N SER A 77 10.58 -3.35 0.90
CA SER A 77 10.07 -2.02 1.23
C SER A 77 9.32 -1.93 2.56
N ALA A 78 8.94 -3.07 3.15
CA ALA A 78 8.15 -3.10 4.37
C ALA A 78 8.91 -2.52 5.57
N THR A 79 8.18 -1.81 6.44
CA THR A 79 8.74 -1.27 7.68
C THR A 79 9.16 -2.39 8.62
N GLN A 80 9.97 -2.07 9.63
CA GLN A 80 10.39 -3.05 10.62
C GLN A 80 9.17 -3.62 11.38
N ASP A 81 8.22 -2.77 11.75
CA ASP A 81 6.99 -3.19 12.44
C ASP A 81 6.15 -4.12 11.57
N GLN A 82 6.05 -3.85 10.26
CA GLN A 82 5.36 -4.73 9.32
C GLN A 82 6.05 -6.09 9.21
N LYS A 83 7.39 -6.12 9.14
CA LYS A 83 8.17 -7.38 9.11
C LYS A 83 8.02 -8.16 10.43
N GLN A 84 8.03 -7.47 11.57
CA GLN A 84 7.82 -8.08 12.87
C GLN A 84 6.41 -8.66 13.00
N ALA A 85 5.39 -7.92 12.54
CA ALA A 85 4.00 -8.38 12.55
C ALA A 85 3.77 -9.58 11.61
N LEU A 86 4.48 -9.66 10.48
CA LEU A 86 4.48 -10.83 9.60
C LEU A 86 5.15 -12.04 10.26
N GLY A 87 6.31 -11.84 10.91
CA GLY A 87 7.12 -12.92 11.44
C GLY A 87 7.84 -13.71 10.35
N LYS A 88 8.13 -14.99 10.60
CA LYS A 88 8.83 -15.84 9.62
C LYS A 88 7.91 -16.25 8.47
N PRO A 89 8.41 -16.37 7.24
CA PRO A 89 7.64 -16.99 6.17
C PRO A 89 7.38 -18.46 6.48
N LEU A 90 6.16 -18.91 6.19
CA LEU A 90 5.79 -20.32 6.28
C LEU A 90 6.35 -21.08 5.07
N THR A 91 6.76 -22.33 5.30
CA THR A 91 7.45 -23.15 4.29
C THR A 91 6.54 -24.22 3.70
N GLY A 92 6.89 -24.74 2.52
CA GLY A 92 6.13 -25.77 1.80
C GLY A 92 5.11 -25.20 0.79
N ASP A 93 4.76 -26.01 -0.20
CA ASP A 93 4.11 -25.56 -1.44
C ASP A 93 2.71 -24.93 -1.27
N ARG A 94 2.04 -25.20 -0.14
CA ARG A 94 0.72 -24.60 0.15
C ARG A 94 0.83 -23.17 0.69
N ASN A 95 2.01 -22.77 1.14
CA ASN A 95 2.25 -21.51 1.82
C ASN A 95 2.76 -20.39 0.91
N ALA A 96 3.06 -20.70 -0.35
CA ALA A 96 3.40 -19.71 -1.34
C ALA A 96 2.93 -20.15 -2.73
N GLY A 97 2.88 -19.22 -3.68
CA GLY A 97 2.72 -19.55 -5.09
C GLY A 97 1.67 -18.71 -5.78
N LYS A 98 1.26 -19.18 -6.96
CA LYS A 98 0.30 -18.54 -7.86
C LYS A 98 -1.00 -19.32 -7.87
N ARG A 99 -2.13 -18.63 -7.71
CA ARG A 99 -3.49 -19.18 -7.86
C ARG A 99 -3.93 -19.09 -9.32
N GLU A 100 -4.97 -19.85 -9.68
CA GLU A 100 -5.61 -19.75 -11.00
C GLU A 100 -6.14 -18.34 -11.32
N SER A 101 -6.54 -17.59 -10.28
CA SER A 101 -6.94 -16.17 -10.40
C SER A 101 -5.79 -15.23 -10.79
N GLY A 102 -4.56 -15.73 -10.89
CA GLY A 102 -3.35 -14.94 -11.09
C GLY A 102 -2.71 -14.47 -9.78
N LEU A 103 -3.45 -14.45 -8.66
CA LEU A 103 -2.94 -14.02 -7.35
C LEU A 103 -1.64 -14.74 -7.01
N VAL A 104 -0.60 -13.98 -6.66
CA VAL A 104 0.59 -14.53 -6.00
C VAL A 104 0.62 -14.17 -4.54
N PHE A 105 1.11 -15.09 -3.71
CA PHE A 105 1.14 -14.89 -2.27
C PHE A 105 2.32 -15.61 -1.61
N GLN A 106 2.70 -15.12 -0.44
CA GLN A 106 3.53 -15.81 0.54
C GLN A 106 2.87 -15.66 1.92
N GLN A 107 2.60 -16.78 2.58
CA GLN A 107 2.13 -16.82 3.97
C GLN A 107 3.29 -16.65 4.94
N PHE A 108 3.01 -15.95 6.03
CA PHE A 108 3.89 -15.74 7.16
C PHE A 108 3.14 -16.10 8.44
N GLN A 109 3.87 -16.30 9.54
CA GLN A 109 3.27 -16.68 10.82
C GLN A 109 2.12 -15.75 11.27
N GLY A 110 2.29 -14.44 11.08
CA GLY A 110 1.31 -13.42 11.48
C GLY A 110 0.45 -12.86 10.35
N GLY A 111 0.59 -13.35 9.11
CA GLY A 111 -0.18 -12.80 8.00
C GLY A 111 0.23 -13.31 6.62
N VAL A 112 0.03 -12.48 5.61
CA VAL A 112 0.32 -12.82 4.21
C VAL A 112 0.72 -11.57 3.44
N ILE A 113 1.64 -11.73 2.50
CA ILE A 113 1.87 -10.76 1.42
C ILE A 113 1.17 -11.30 0.18
N THR A 114 0.35 -10.47 -0.46
CA THR A 114 -0.38 -10.84 -1.68
C THR A 114 -0.22 -9.81 -2.77
N ALA A 115 -0.13 -10.24 -4.02
CA ALA A 115 -0.17 -9.39 -5.20
C ALA A 115 -1.17 -9.94 -6.21
N ARG A 116 -1.81 -9.06 -7.00
CA ARG A 116 -2.83 -9.48 -7.96
C ARG A 116 -2.29 -10.44 -9.03
N ASN A 117 -1.01 -10.30 -9.39
CA ASN A 117 -0.29 -11.16 -10.33
C ASN A 117 1.23 -11.07 -10.09
N ASP A 118 2.00 -11.88 -10.83
CA ASP A 118 3.46 -11.97 -10.77
C ASP A 118 4.20 -10.97 -11.67
N ALA A 119 3.49 -10.09 -12.38
CA ALA A 119 4.14 -9.12 -13.25
C ALA A 119 5.00 -8.14 -12.43
N VAL A 120 6.17 -7.81 -12.97
CA VAL A 120 7.09 -6.85 -12.36
C VAL A 120 6.40 -5.49 -12.23
N GLY A 121 6.49 -4.88 -11.04
CA GLY A 121 5.86 -3.59 -10.75
C GLY A 121 4.42 -3.69 -10.25
N THR A 122 3.80 -4.88 -10.25
CA THR A 122 2.50 -5.08 -9.58
C THR A 122 2.64 -4.81 -8.09
N LEU A 123 1.70 -4.04 -7.55
CA LEU A 123 1.66 -3.76 -6.11
C LEU A 123 1.29 -5.03 -5.33
N ALA A 124 1.95 -5.21 -4.20
CA ALA A 124 1.64 -6.25 -3.24
C ALA A 124 1.41 -5.63 -1.86
N PHE A 125 0.56 -6.26 -1.06
CA PHE A 125 0.06 -5.72 0.20
C PHE A 125 0.14 -6.73 1.33
N ILE A 126 0.41 -6.20 2.53
CA ILE A 126 0.52 -6.94 3.77
C ILE A 126 -0.83 -6.93 4.49
N THR A 127 -1.39 -8.12 4.76
CA THR A 127 -2.56 -8.30 5.62
C THR A 127 -2.21 -9.21 6.80
N THR A 128 -2.52 -8.77 8.02
CA THR A 128 -2.12 -9.44 9.28
C THR A 128 -3.25 -9.46 10.31
N GLY A 129 -3.10 -10.27 11.36
CA GLY A 129 -3.94 -10.26 12.56
C GLY A 129 -5.45 -10.37 12.31
N LYS A 130 -6.25 -9.65 13.10
CA LYS A 130 -7.73 -9.69 13.04
C LYS A 130 -8.31 -9.28 11.69
N ILE A 131 -7.62 -8.40 10.96
CA ILE A 131 -7.99 -8.04 9.58
C ILE A 131 -7.83 -9.25 8.67
N ARG A 132 -6.70 -9.97 8.76
CA ARG A 132 -6.46 -11.19 7.98
C ARG A 132 -7.47 -12.28 8.30
N GLU A 133 -7.79 -12.46 9.58
CA GLU A 133 -8.82 -13.41 10.04
C GLU A 133 -10.17 -13.08 9.42
N ALA A 134 -10.63 -11.83 9.51
CA ALA A 134 -11.92 -11.39 8.95
C ALA A 134 -11.99 -11.52 7.42
N TRP A 135 -10.87 -11.30 6.71
CA TRP A 135 -10.77 -11.51 5.27
C TRP A 135 -10.82 -13.00 4.89
N ASN A 136 -10.41 -13.89 5.79
CA ASN A 136 -10.49 -15.34 5.62
C ASN A 136 -11.86 -15.95 5.93
N VAL A 137 -12.79 -15.18 6.51
CA VAL A 137 -14.14 -15.65 6.78
C VAL A 137 -14.85 -15.93 5.45
N PRO A 138 -15.35 -17.16 5.21
CA PRO A 138 -16.20 -17.47 4.07
C PRO A 138 -17.48 -16.63 4.11
N ARG A 139 -17.81 -15.97 3.00
CA ARG A 139 -18.95 -15.06 2.89
C ARG A 139 -19.77 -15.35 1.64
N ASP A 140 -21.06 -15.10 1.74
CA ASP A 140 -21.96 -15.07 0.58
C ASP A 140 -21.66 -13.83 -0.30
N PRO A 141 -22.27 -13.71 -1.50
CA PRO A 141 -22.05 -12.55 -2.37
C PRO A 141 -22.41 -11.19 -1.76
N ASN A 142 -23.25 -11.15 -0.72
CA ASN A 142 -23.64 -9.93 -0.01
C ASN A 142 -22.67 -9.58 1.14
N GLY A 143 -21.67 -10.42 1.41
CA GLY A 143 -20.68 -10.21 2.46
C GLY A 143 -21.05 -10.82 3.81
N ALA A 144 -22.22 -11.46 3.95
CA ALA A 144 -22.60 -12.12 5.19
C ALA A 144 -21.79 -13.42 5.37
N PRO A 145 -21.30 -13.74 6.58
CA PRO A 145 -20.62 -15.02 6.83
C PRO A 145 -21.49 -16.21 6.43
N ALA A 146 -20.93 -17.13 5.64
CA ALA A 146 -21.63 -18.30 5.13
C ALA A 146 -20.66 -19.46 4.89
N ILE A 147 -20.96 -20.65 5.44
CA ILE A 147 -20.07 -21.83 5.37
C ILE A 147 -19.74 -22.25 3.93
N THR A 148 -20.69 -22.09 3.01
CA THR A 148 -20.53 -22.39 1.57
C THR A 148 -20.03 -21.21 0.76
N GLY A 149 -19.65 -20.11 1.42
CA GLY A 149 -19.19 -18.89 0.80
C GLY A 149 -17.73 -18.94 0.35
N ASN A 150 -17.30 -17.85 -0.30
CA ASN A 150 -15.92 -17.65 -0.70
C ASN A 150 -15.21 -16.70 0.27
N ASN A 151 -13.89 -16.79 0.36
CA ASN A 151 -13.06 -15.95 1.21
C ASN A 151 -11.82 -15.43 0.48
N GLY A 152 -11.03 -14.61 1.17
CA GLY A 152 -9.81 -14.05 0.62
C GLY A 152 -10.09 -13.26 -0.66
N SER A 153 -9.20 -13.37 -1.64
CA SER A 153 -9.31 -12.66 -2.93
C SER A 153 -10.44 -13.20 -3.82
N ALA A 154 -10.93 -14.41 -3.56
CA ALA A 154 -12.07 -14.99 -4.28
C ALA A 154 -13.42 -14.63 -3.61
N GLY A 155 -13.38 -14.07 -2.40
CA GLY A 155 -14.54 -13.64 -1.64
C GLY A 155 -15.03 -12.26 -2.04
N PRO A 156 -16.15 -11.81 -1.45
CA PRO A 156 -16.82 -10.56 -1.81
C PRO A 156 -16.03 -9.28 -1.46
N LEU A 157 -14.98 -9.37 -0.64
CA LEU A 157 -14.05 -8.25 -0.40
C LEU A 157 -13.07 -8.06 -1.55
N GLY A 158 -12.72 -9.12 -2.28
CA GLY A 158 -11.73 -9.11 -3.35
C GLY A 158 -10.29 -9.02 -2.87
N PHE A 159 -9.41 -8.58 -3.76
CA PHE A 159 -7.98 -8.45 -3.49
C PHE A 159 -7.69 -7.31 -2.51
N PRO A 160 -6.62 -7.40 -1.68
CA PRO A 160 -6.17 -6.25 -0.91
C PRO A 160 -5.74 -5.11 -1.82
N ALA A 161 -6.08 -3.88 -1.42
CA ALA A 161 -5.76 -2.64 -2.11
C ALA A 161 -4.88 -1.70 -1.26
N SER A 162 -4.65 -2.05 0.01
CA SER A 162 -3.68 -1.39 0.88
C SER A 162 -3.08 -2.38 1.88
N ASP A 163 -1.94 -2.02 2.47
CA ASP A 163 -1.50 -2.66 3.71
C ASP A 163 -2.51 -2.41 4.84
N VAL A 164 -2.27 -3.08 5.97
CA VAL A 164 -2.77 -2.63 7.27
C VAL A 164 -2.07 -1.33 7.66
N ASN A 165 -2.85 -0.27 7.86
CA ASN A 165 -2.38 1.05 8.27
C ASN A 165 -3.06 1.49 9.57
N THR A 166 -2.36 2.26 10.39
CA THR A 166 -2.95 2.90 11.57
C THR A 166 -3.69 4.17 11.16
N VAL A 167 -4.97 4.27 11.51
CA VAL A 167 -5.83 5.44 11.29
C VAL A 167 -6.48 5.80 12.62
N GLY A 168 -5.92 6.81 13.30
CA GLY A 168 -6.30 7.11 14.68
C GLY A 168 -6.04 5.90 15.59
N ASP A 169 -7.08 5.42 16.26
CA ASP A 169 -7.04 4.25 17.13
C ASP A 169 -7.30 2.92 16.40
N LEU A 170 -7.53 2.94 15.09
CA LEU A 170 -7.89 1.77 14.30
C LEU A 170 -6.71 1.26 13.47
N LEU A 171 -6.71 -0.04 13.20
CA LEU A 171 -5.99 -0.64 12.09
C LEU A 171 -6.96 -0.82 10.94
N VAL A 172 -6.59 -0.37 9.74
CA VAL A 172 -7.45 -0.34 8.56
C VAL A 172 -6.74 -0.95 7.37
N SER A 173 -7.43 -1.81 6.62
CA SER A 173 -6.99 -2.28 5.31
C SER A 173 -8.14 -2.17 4.32
N ASN A 174 -7.85 -1.64 3.13
CA ASN A 174 -8.79 -1.54 2.02
C ASN A 174 -8.63 -2.74 1.10
N PHE A 175 -9.74 -3.14 0.50
CA PHE A 175 -9.85 -4.20 -0.48
C PHE A 175 -10.62 -3.66 -1.70
N GLU A 176 -10.59 -4.38 -2.82
CA GLU A 176 -11.25 -3.94 -4.07
C GLU A 176 -12.72 -3.57 -3.90
N HIS A 177 -13.42 -4.26 -3.01
CA HIS A 177 -14.86 -4.13 -2.81
C HIS A 177 -15.22 -3.80 -1.37
N GLY A 178 -14.28 -3.25 -0.59
CA GLY A 178 -14.57 -2.98 0.81
C GLY A 178 -13.37 -2.57 1.64
N LYS A 179 -13.56 -2.63 2.96
CA LYS A 179 -12.52 -2.38 3.94
C LYS A 179 -12.77 -3.19 5.21
N ILE A 180 -11.71 -3.44 5.96
CA ILE A 180 -11.80 -4.03 7.29
C ILE A 180 -11.08 -3.10 8.26
N GLU A 181 -11.75 -2.79 9.36
CA GLU A 181 -11.24 -1.97 10.45
C GLU A 181 -11.19 -2.81 11.73
N TYR A 182 -10.11 -2.65 12.49
CA TYR A 182 -9.92 -3.34 13.76
C TYR A 182 -9.47 -2.34 14.83
N ASN A 183 -10.19 -2.33 15.96
CA ASN A 183 -9.79 -1.57 17.13
C ASN A 183 -9.03 -2.49 18.11
N PRO A 184 -7.69 -2.34 18.25
CA PRO A 184 -6.91 -3.16 19.16
C PRO A 184 -7.23 -2.93 20.64
N LYS A 185 -7.83 -1.79 21.02
CA LYS A 185 -8.21 -1.49 22.41
C LYS A 185 -9.48 -2.22 22.82
N THR A 186 -10.47 -2.28 21.92
CA THR A 186 -11.79 -2.87 22.21
C THR A 186 -11.95 -4.29 21.68
N GLY A 187 -11.07 -4.72 20.77
CA GLY A 187 -11.21 -5.98 20.06
C GLY A 187 -12.21 -5.96 18.91
N GLN A 188 -12.90 -4.83 18.67
CA GLN A 188 -13.96 -4.73 17.67
C GLN A 188 -13.41 -4.81 16.25
N VAL A 189 -14.07 -5.60 15.41
CA VAL A 189 -13.80 -5.67 13.97
C VAL A 189 -15.04 -5.23 13.21
N GLU A 190 -14.88 -4.25 12.33
CA GLU A 190 -15.90 -3.83 11.38
C GLU A 190 -15.49 -4.25 9.97
N VAL A 191 -16.43 -4.86 9.24
CA VAL A 191 -16.24 -5.26 7.85
C VAL A 191 -17.25 -4.50 7.00
N THR A 192 -16.76 -3.80 5.99
CA THR A 192 -17.61 -3.15 4.97
C THR A 192 -17.43 -3.89 3.65
N VAL A 193 -18.52 -4.31 3.02
CA VAL A 193 -18.55 -4.91 1.67
C VAL A 193 -19.49 -4.08 0.80
N ASN A 194 -19.00 -3.58 -0.34
CA ASN A 194 -19.75 -2.75 -1.28
C ASN A 194 -20.47 -1.56 -0.62
N GLY A 195 -19.82 -0.94 0.38
CA GLY A 195 -20.36 0.19 1.15
C GLY A 195 -21.29 -0.19 2.30
N ASN A 196 -21.63 -1.47 2.48
CA ASN A 196 -22.50 -1.95 3.55
C ASN A 196 -21.70 -2.58 4.68
N VAL A 197 -22.00 -2.23 5.93
CA VAL A 197 -21.44 -2.91 7.11
C VAL A 197 -22.07 -4.29 7.23
N VAL A 198 -21.23 -5.32 7.35
CA VAL A 198 -21.65 -6.73 7.45
C VAL A 198 -21.06 -7.38 8.71
N PRO A 199 -21.64 -8.48 9.22
CA PRO A 199 -21.10 -9.17 10.39
C PRO A 199 -19.65 -9.63 10.15
N PRO A 200 -18.74 -9.43 11.13
CA PRO A 200 -17.32 -9.77 10.95
C PRO A 200 -17.09 -11.28 10.87
N GLY A 201 -17.92 -12.10 11.51
CA GLY A 201 -17.80 -13.57 11.50
C GLY A 201 -16.61 -14.11 12.29
N LEU A 202 -16.16 -13.36 13.30
CA LEU A 202 -15.09 -13.69 14.24
C LEU A 202 -15.63 -13.95 15.65
#